data_AF-A0A158D8Z1-F1
#
_entry.id   AF-A0A158D8Z1-F1
#
_cell.length_a   1.000
_cell.length_b   1.000
_cell.length_c   1.000
_cell.angle_alpha   90.00
_cell.angle_beta   90.00
_cell.angle_gamma   90.00
#
_symmetry.space_group_name_H-M   'P 1'
#
loop_
_entity.id
_entity.type
_entity.pdbx_description
1 polymer ?
#
loop_
_entity_poly.entity_id
_entity_poly.type
_entity_poly.pdbx_seq_one_letter_code
_entity_poly.pdbx_strand_id
1 'polypeptide(L)'
;MTQSKQTTVALIGAGSMGSAIGRVLTQGGARVLTSLEGRSAASVARAREAGMEDASLEALSMCDFIMSIVPPAVAIETAERMAFVIANSNAKPVYIDCNAISPDTVAKIARVIESAGTPFVDGAIIGAPSSPKFYMSGPHAARTQALADAGLVVRALDGPNGAASALKMSYAGITKGLTALGSAMSLAAMRNGAGDALFAELAESQPALAKWLAGNVPRMPPKAYRWVAEMEEIAQFIGADFAEHRIYEGAAGLYARLAKDKDATDALERFFDEARK
;
A
#
# COMPACT_ATOMS: atom_id res chain seq x y z
N MET A 1 29.65 -9.17 -27.17
CA MET A 1 28.97 -8.55 -26.02
C MET A 1 27.51 -8.40 -26.39
N THR A 2 26.65 -9.31 -25.93
CA THR A 2 25.19 -9.16 -26.11
C THR A 2 24.73 -7.97 -25.29
N GLN A 3 24.32 -6.90 -25.97
CA GLN A 3 23.66 -5.76 -25.34
C GLN A 3 22.44 -6.31 -24.58
N SER A 4 22.44 -6.24 -23.24
CA SER A 4 21.28 -6.65 -22.47
C SER A 4 20.11 -5.77 -22.90
N LYS A 5 19.02 -6.37 -23.39
CA LYS A 5 17.79 -5.63 -23.74
C LYS A 5 17.37 -4.79 -22.53
N GLN A 6 17.19 -3.49 -22.75
CA GLN A 6 16.69 -2.58 -21.70
C GLN A 6 15.29 -3.04 -21.25
N THR A 7 15.09 -3.19 -19.94
CA THR A 7 13.78 -3.54 -19.37
C THR A 7 12.79 -2.40 -19.60
N THR A 8 11.60 -2.75 -20.09
CA THR A 8 10.49 -1.83 -20.32
C THR A 8 9.40 -2.06 -19.29
N VAL A 9 8.98 -1.01 -18.60
CA VAL A 9 7.96 -1.07 -17.54
C VAL A 9 6.85 -0.09 -17.85
N ALA A 10 5.63 -0.59 -18.01
CA ALA A 10 4.44 0.24 -17.99
C ALA A 10 4.03 0.48 -16.53
N LEU A 11 3.87 1.73 -16.12
CA LEU A 11 3.42 2.11 -14.79
C LEU A 11 2.05 2.79 -14.89
N ILE A 12 1.01 2.12 -14.43
CA ILE A 12 -0.35 2.65 -14.41
C ILE A 12 -0.57 3.38 -13.10
N GLY A 13 -0.58 4.71 -13.17
CA GLY A 13 -0.90 5.59 -12.04
C GLY A 13 0.27 6.48 -11.58
N ALA A 14 0.40 7.66 -12.18
CA ALA A 14 1.38 8.70 -11.79
C ALA A 14 0.96 9.53 -10.55
N GLY A 15 0.50 8.84 -9.49
CA GLY A 15 0.31 9.42 -8.16
C GLY A 15 1.64 9.74 -7.47
N SER A 16 1.60 10.11 -6.19
CA SER A 16 2.83 10.30 -5.39
C SER A 16 3.69 9.03 -5.33
N MET A 17 3.06 7.88 -5.05
CA MET A 17 3.75 6.58 -4.99
C MET A 17 4.27 6.16 -6.38
N GLY A 18 3.40 6.12 -7.39
CA GLY A 18 3.78 5.68 -8.73
C GLY A 18 4.87 6.54 -9.38
N SER A 19 4.85 7.86 -9.19
CA SER A 19 5.91 8.73 -9.74
C SER A 19 7.25 8.57 -9.00
N ALA A 20 7.24 8.24 -7.71
CA ALA A 20 8.47 7.94 -6.98
C ALA A 20 9.08 6.62 -7.48
N ILE A 21 8.26 5.60 -7.71
CA ILE A 21 8.67 4.31 -8.27
C ILE A 21 9.18 4.45 -9.70
N GLY A 22 8.46 5.20 -10.54
CA GLY A 22 8.88 5.50 -11.91
C GLY A 22 10.27 6.13 -11.95
N ARG A 23 10.57 7.05 -11.03
CA ARG A 23 11.89 7.68 -10.92
C ARG A 23 13.00 6.72 -10.53
N VAL A 24 12.73 5.81 -9.60
CA VAL A 24 13.73 4.79 -9.22
C VAL A 24 14.03 3.88 -10.41
N LEU A 25 12.99 3.43 -11.13
CA LEU A 25 13.13 2.57 -12.30
C LEU A 25 13.89 3.27 -13.44
N THR A 26 13.58 4.53 -13.74
CA THR A 26 14.27 5.30 -14.79
C THR A 26 15.74 5.54 -14.43
N GLN A 27 16.03 5.89 -13.18
CA GLN A 27 17.41 6.04 -12.68
C GLN A 27 18.17 4.71 -12.66
N GLY A 28 17.46 3.59 -12.46
CA GLY A 28 17.99 2.23 -12.58
C GLY A 28 18.16 1.73 -14.02
N GLY A 29 17.90 2.57 -15.02
CA GLY A 29 18.13 2.27 -16.43
C GLY A 29 16.97 1.58 -17.15
N ALA A 30 15.83 1.35 -16.51
CA ALA A 30 14.62 0.87 -17.19
C ALA A 30 13.97 1.99 -18.00
N ARG A 31 13.32 1.62 -19.12
CA ARG A 31 12.45 2.55 -19.87
C ARG A 31 11.04 2.46 -19.28
N VAL A 32 10.54 3.56 -18.74
CA VAL A 32 9.24 3.58 -18.05
C VAL A 32 8.20 4.34 -18.87
N LEU A 33 7.12 3.64 -19.22
CA LEU A 33 5.99 4.20 -19.96
C LEU A 33 4.78 4.36 -19.03
N THR A 34 3.96 5.37 -19.25
CA THR A 34 2.70 5.60 -18.54
C THR A 34 1.66 6.16 -19.51
N SER A 35 0.37 6.01 -19.22
CA SER A 35 -0.67 6.78 -19.91
C SER A 35 -0.96 8.06 -19.13
N LEU A 36 -0.86 9.21 -19.80
CA LEU A 36 -1.20 10.52 -19.23
C LEU A 36 -2.57 11.04 -19.68
N GLU A 37 -3.29 10.27 -20.48
CA GLU A 37 -4.64 10.62 -20.95
C GLU A 37 -5.60 10.84 -19.77
N GLY A 38 -6.35 11.95 -19.82
CA GLY A 38 -7.30 12.31 -18.76
C GLY A 38 -6.66 12.64 -17.39
N ARG A 39 -5.33 12.73 -17.28
CA ARG A 39 -4.64 13.03 -16.02
C ARG A 39 -4.54 14.54 -15.78
N SER A 40 -4.55 14.93 -14.50
CA SER A 40 -4.36 16.33 -14.10
C SER A 40 -2.96 16.84 -14.42
N ALA A 41 -2.80 18.15 -14.64
CA ALA A 41 -1.51 18.79 -14.89
C ALA A 41 -0.45 18.44 -13.84
N ALA A 42 -0.84 18.36 -12.56
CA ALA A 42 0.06 17.95 -11.48
C ALA A 42 0.53 16.49 -11.60
N SER A 43 -0.32 15.59 -12.12
CA SER A 43 0.08 14.19 -12.37
C SER A 43 1.02 14.08 -13.58
N VAL A 44 0.75 14.85 -14.63
CA VAL A 44 1.60 14.94 -15.82
C VAL A 44 2.99 15.47 -15.47
N ALA A 45 3.07 16.54 -14.67
CA ALA A 45 4.34 17.10 -14.22
C ALA A 45 5.17 16.08 -13.44
N ARG A 46 4.57 15.43 -12.43
CA ARG A 46 5.26 14.38 -11.65
C ARG A 46 5.74 13.22 -12.51
N ALA A 47 4.97 12.83 -13.54
CA ALA A 47 5.38 11.76 -14.44
C ALA A 47 6.62 12.12 -15.24
N ARG A 48 6.64 13.33 -15.81
CA ARG A 48 7.78 13.84 -16.57
C ARG A 48 9.02 14.05 -15.69
N GLU A 49 8.86 14.60 -14.50
CA GLU A 49 9.94 14.74 -13.51
C GLU A 49 10.52 13.39 -13.06
N ALA A 50 9.72 12.33 -13.10
CA ALA A 50 10.15 10.96 -12.84
C ALA A 50 10.82 10.29 -14.06
N GLY A 51 10.91 10.98 -15.20
CA GLY A 51 11.46 10.44 -16.45
C GLY A 51 10.54 9.47 -17.18
N MET A 52 9.24 9.43 -16.86
CA MET A 52 8.29 8.54 -17.52
C MET A 52 7.85 9.11 -18.87
N GLU A 53 7.71 8.22 -19.86
CA GLU A 53 7.25 8.54 -21.22
C GLU A 53 5.75 8.33 -21.33
N ASP A 54 5.05 9.30 -21.94
CA ASP A 54 3.63 9.15 -22.25
C ASP A 54 3.43 8.17 -23.42
N ALA A 55 2.46 7.27 -23.30
CA ALA A 55 2.21 6.22 -24.26
C ALA A 55 0.74 5.77 -24.27
N SER A 56 0.28 5.25 -25.42
CA SER A 56 -1.05 4.64 -25.54
C SER A 56 -1.11 3.30 -24.79
N LEU A 57 -2.32 2.84 -24.45
CA LEU A 57 -2.50 1.56 -23.76
C LEU A 57 -1.93 0.38 -24.57
N GLU A 58 -1.99 0.44 -25.90
CA GLU A 58 -1.40 -0.55 -26.81
C GLU A 58 0.11 -0.61 -26.62
N ALA A 59 0.78 0.54 -26.55
CA ALA A 59 2.21 0.60 -26.29
C ALA A 59 2.57 0.08 -24.88
N LEU A 60 1.73 0.34 -23.87
CA LEU A 60 1.91 -0.22 -22.52
C LEU A 60 1.81 -1.75 -22.53
N SER A 61 0.92 -2.33 -23.34
CA SER A 61 0.77 -3.79 -23.47
C SER A 61 1.97 -4.50 -24.12
N MET A 62 2.91 -3.74 -24.68
CA MET A 62 4.14 -4.25 -25.31
C MET A 62 5.36 -4.20 -24.38
N CYS A 63 5.21 -3.69 -23.15
CA CYS A 63 6.28 -3.67 -22.16
C CYS A 63 6.61 -5.08 -21.64
N ASP A 64 7.72 -5.24 -20.93
CA ASP A 64 8.05 -6.52 -20.27
C ASP A 64 7.22 -6.70 -18.98
N PHE A 65 6.93 -5.60 -18.29
CA PHE A 65 6.13 -5.54 -17.06
C PHE A 65 5.06 -4.46 -17.14
N ILE A 66 3.89 -4.71 -16.56
CA ILE A 66 2.86 -3.71 -16.26
C ILE A 66 2.67 -3.66 -14.75
N MET A 67 2.91 -2.51 -14.12
CA MET A 67 2.69 -2.27 -12.70
C MET A 67 1.45 -1.39 -12.50
N SER A 68 0.44 -1.91 -11.81
CA SER A 68 -0.78 -1.17 -11.48
C SER A 68 -0.67 -0.57 -10.09
N ILE A 69 -0.65 0.77 -9.99
CA ILE A 69 -0.56 1.53 -8.73
C ILE A 69 -1.60 2.66 -8.77
N VAL A 70 -2.84 2.28 -8.56
CA VAL A 70 -4.04 3.12 -8.62
C VAL A 70 -4.81 3.08 -7.28
N PRO A 71 -5.80 3.96 -7.08
CA PRO A 71 -6.70 3.82 -5.93
C PRO A 71 -7.43 2.47 -5.96
N PRO A 72 -7.64 1.80 -4.81
CA PRO A 72 -8.30 0.50 -4.73
C PRO A 72 -9.65 0.42 -5.46
N ALA A 73 -10.44 1.50 -5.40
CA ALA A 73 -11.77 1.60 -6.01
C ALA A 73 -11.78 1.41 -7.55
N VAL A 74 -10.64 1.60 -8.23
CA VAL A 74 -10.54 1.48 -9.69
C VAL A 74 -9.59 0.37 -10.13
N ALA A 75 -9.13 -0.48 -9.21
CA ALA A 75 -8.16 -1.54 -9.50
C ALA A 75 -8.72 -2.57 -10.49
N ILE A 76 -9.95 -3.07 -10.26
CA ILE A 76 -10.62 -4.03 -11.15
C ILE A 76 -10.85 -3.43 -12.54
N GLU A 77 -11.44 -2.24 -12.63
CA GLU A 77 -11.67 -1.55 -13.91
C GLU A 77 -10.36 -1.34 -14.69
N THR A 78 -9.28 -1.03 -13.97
CA THR A 78 -7.95 -0.88 -14.57
C THR A 78 -7.42 -2.21 -15.11
N ALA A 79 -7.58 -3.31 -14.37
CA ALA A 79 -7.21 -4.63 -14.82
C ALA A 79 -8.01 -5.08 -16.05
N GLU A 80 -9.32 -4.85 -16.08
CA GLU A 80 -10.19 -5.18 -17.21
C GLU A 80 -9.80 -4.43 -18.49
N ARG A 81 -9.55 -3.12 -18.38
CA ARG A 81 -9.05 -2.31 -19.51
C ARG A 81 -7.72 -2.82 -20.04
N MET A 82 -6.78 -3.13 -19.16
CA MET A 82 -5.48 -3.66 -19.58
C MET A 82 -5.60 -5.07 -20.17
N ALA A 83 -6.44 -5.94 -19.58
CA ALA A 83 -6.73 -7.27 -20.10
C ALA A 83 -7.24 -7.23 -21.54
N PHE A 84 -8.14 -6.29 -21.86
CA PHE A 84 -8.63 -6.09 -23.22
C PHE A 84 -7.51 -5.81 -24.22
N VAL A 85 -6.58 -4.91 -23.88
CA VAL A 85 -5.47 -4.55 -24.78
C VAL A 85 -4.42 -5.67 -24.83
N ILE A 86 -4.12 -6.32 -23.70
CA ILE A 86 -3.18 -7.44 -23.61
C ILE A 86 -3.65 -8.67 -24.40
N ALA A 87 -4.97 -8.93 -24.41
CA ALA A 87 -5.54 -10.03 -25.18
C ALA A 87 -5.20 -9.91 -26.68
N ASN A 88 -5.13 -8.67 -27.19
CA ASN A 88 -4.79 -8.34 -28.57
C ASN A 88 -3.29 -8.17 -28.83
N SER A 89 -2.44 -8.32 -27.80
CA SER A 89 -0.99 -8.17 -27.87
C SER A 89 -0.27 -9.53 -27.89
N ASN A 90 0.83 -9.60 -28.64
CA ASN A 90 1.71 -10.77 -28.71
C ASN A 90 2.83 -10.76 -27.65
N ALA A 91 3.03 -9.66 -26.92
CA ALA A 91 4.16 -9.52 -25.98
C ALA A 91 3.96 -10.27 -24.65
N LYS A 92 2.71 -10.43 -24.22
CA LYS A 92 2.29 -11.10 -22.95
C LYS A 92 3.13 -10.66 -21.72
N PRO A 93 3.03 -9.38 -21.32
CA PRO A 93 3.76 -8.81 -20.18
C PRO A 93 3.41 -9.49 -18.85
N VAL A 94 4.32 -9.42 -17.87
CA VAL A 94 3.93 -9.74 -16.49
C VAL A 94 3.11 -8.57 -15.93
N TYR A 95 1.85 -8.81 -15.62
CA TYR A 95 1.01 -7.84 -14.92
C TYR A 95 1.19 -8.00 -13.42
N ILE A 96 1.52 -6.91 -12.74
CA ILE A 96 1.76 -6.84 -11.31
C ILE A 96 0.73 -5.87 -10.73
N ASP A 97 -0.24 -6.39 -9.99
CA ASP A 97 -1.13 -5.54 -9.21
C ASP A 97 -0.42 -5.12 -7.92
N CYS A 98 -0.19 -3.82 -7.74
CA CYS A 98 0.48 -3.26 -6.55
C CYS A 98 -0.48 -2.45 -5.68
N ASN A 99 -1.79 -2.64 -5.86
CA ASN A 99 -2.81 -1.85 -5.20
C ASN A 99 -3.02 -2.33 -3.76
N ALA A 100 -3.48 -1.43 -2.88
CA ALA A 100 -3.84 -1.79 -1.52
C ALA A 100 -5.25 -2.39 -1.51
N ILE A 101 -5.37 -3.67 -1.85
CA ILE A 101 -6.63 -4.38 -2.02
C ILE A 101 -6.63 -5.73 -1.28
N SER A 102 -7.81 -6.26 -1.00
CA SER A 102 -7.97 -7.58 -0.36
C SER A 102 -7.51 -8.75 -1.25
N PRO A 103 -7.11 -9.90 -0.66
CA PRO A 103 -6.82 -11.13 -1.41
C PRO A 103 -7.96 -11.58 -2.33
N ASP A 104 -9.22 -11.36 -1.93
CA ASP A 104 -10.38 -11.66 -2.78
C ASP A 104 -10.43 -10.78 -4.04
N THR A 105 -10.07 -9.51 -3.90
CA THR A 105 -9.99 -8.57 -5.03
C THR A 105 -8.82 -8.94 -5.93
N VAL A 106 -7.66 -9.30 -5.37
CA VAL A 106 -6.53 -9.86 -6.11
C VAL A 106 -6.94 -11.09 -6.90
N ALA A 107 -7.69 -12.02 -6.30
CA ALA A 107 -8.16 -13.23 -6.98
C ALA A 107 -9.10 -12.93 -8.15
N LYS A 108 -9.89 -11.84 -8.09
CA LYS A 108 -10.72 -11.37 -9.22
C LYS A 108 -9.85 -10.80 -10.34
N ILE A 109 -8.90 -9.95 -9.98
CA ILE A 109 -7.96 -9.33 -10.93
C ILE A 109 -7.10 -10.39 -11.62
N ALA A 110 -6.56 -11.34 -10.85
CA ALA A 110 -5.76 -12.46 -11.37
C ALA A 110 -6.54 -13.21 -12.46
N ARG A 111 -7.80 -13.58 -12.20
CA ARG A 111 -8.66 -14.25 -13.20
C ARG A 111 -8.83 -13.44 -14.48
N VAL A 112 -9.07 -12.13 -14.37
CA VAL A 112 -9.25 -11.23 -15.53
C VAL A 112 -7.97 -11.19 -16.37
N ILE A 113 -6.82 -11.00 -15.72
CA ILE A 113 -5.51 -10.87 -16.37
C ILE A 113 -5.05 -12.21 -16.98
N GLU A 114 -5.16 -13.30 -16.24
CA GLU A 114 -4.76 -14.63 -16.71
C GLU A 114 -5.63 -15.08 -17.89
N SER A 115 -6.92 -14.72 -17.91
CA SER A 115 -7.81 -14.97 -19.06
C SER A 115 -7.40 -14.21 -20.32
N ALA A 116 -6.68 -13.10 -20.20
CA ALA A 116 -6.07 -12.39 -21.35
C ALA A 116 -4.78 -13.07 -21.86
N GLY A 117 -4.39 -14.20 -21.25
CA GLY A 117 -3.26 -15.02 -21.62
C GLY A 117 -1.92 -14.47 -21.14
N THR A 118 -1.92 -13.70 -20.05
CA THR A 118 -0.70 -13.07 -19.52
C THR A 118 -0.42 -13.45 -18.06
N PRO A 119 0.85 -13.56 -17.65
CA PRO A 119 1.25 -13.85 -16.27
C PRO A 119 0.78 -12.77 -15.28
N PHE A 120 0.24 -13.20 -14.14
CA PHE A 120 -0.14 -12.32 -13.04
C PHE A 120 0.79 -12.48 -11.83
N VAL A 121 1.04 -11.38 -11.11
CA VAL A 121 1.75 -11.32 -9.82
C VAL A 121 0.97 -10.41 -8.88
N ASP A 122 0.71 -10.91 -7.67
CA ASP A 122 0.22 -10.10 -6.55
C ASP A 122 1.39 -9.35 -5.89
N GLY A 123 1.35 -8.03 -5.95
CA GLY A 123 2.36 -7.13 -5.42
C GLY A 123 1.83 -6.29 -4.26
N ALA A 124 2.65 -6.10 -3.25
CA ALA A 124 2.34 -5.22 -2.12
C ALA A 124 3.47 -4.25 -1.83
N ILE A 125 3.11 -2.98 -1.60
CA ILE A 125 4.06 -1.92 -1.23
C ILE A 125 3.98 -1.63 0.27
N ILE A 126 5.09 -1.82 0.99
CA ILE A 126 5.24 -1.40 2.39
C ILE A 126 6.35 -0.34 2.46
N GLY A 127 6.01 0.83 3.00
CA GLY A 127 6.92 1.95 3.16
C GLY A 127 6.34 3.25 2.61
N ALA A 128 7.10 4.34 2.77
CA ALA A 128 6.79 5.62 2.16
C ALA A 128 7.29 5.65 0.70
N PRO A 129 6.80 6.58 -0.15
CA PRO A 129 7.31 6.74 -1.52
C PRO A 129 8.83 6.92 -1.64
N SER A 130 9.49 7.41 -0.60
CA SER A 130 10.95 7.58 -0.55
C SER A 130 11.73 6.28 -0.30
N SER A 131 11.06 5.21 0.17
CA SER A 131 11.69 3.93 0.53
C SER A 131 10.70 2.75 0.41
N PRO A 132 10.06 2.56 -0.75
CA PRO A 132 9.09 1.48 -0.92
C PRO A 132 9.78 0.12 -0.94
N LYS A 133 9.22 -0.85 -0.22
CA LYS A 133 9.59 -2.27 -0.34
C LYS A 133 8.44 -3.01 -1.00
N PHE A 134 8.76 -3.75 -2.04
CA PHE A 134 7.82 -4.59 -2.77
C PHE A 134 7.90 -6.01 -2.26
N TYR A 135 6.74 -6.58 -2.01
CA TYR A 135 6.56 -8.01 -1.77
C TYR A 135 5.76 -8.57 -2.92
N MET A 136 6.24 -9.64 -3.54
CA MET A 136 5.65 -10.23 -4.73
C MET A 136 5.29 -11.68 -4.43
N SER A 137 4.07 -12.09 -4.74
CA SER A 137 3.62 -13.47 -4.52
C SER A 137 2.96 -14.03 -5.78
N GLY A 138 2.79 -15.36 -5.81
CA GLY A 138 2.27 -16.08 -6.96
C GLY A 138 3.33 -16.76 -7.82
N PRO A 139 2.88 -17.59 -8.78
CA PRO A 139 3.73 -18.49 -9.57
C PRO A 139 4.77 -17.75 -10.43
N HIS A 140 4.58 -16.45 -10.66
CA HIS A 140 5.45 -15.62 -11.50
C HIS A 140 6.26 -14.59 -10.71
N ALA A 141 6.22 -14.61 -9.37
CA ALA A 141 6.92 -13.65 -8.53
C ALA A 141 8.43 -13.59 -8.80
N ALA A 142 9.09 -14.72 -9.07
CA ALA A 142 10.52 -14.75 -9.38
C ALA A 142 10.90 -13.91 -10.63
N ARG A 143 9.96 -13.71 -11.56
CA ARG A 143 10.19 -12.90 -12.77
C ARG A 143 10.38 -11.42 -12.46
N THR A 144 9.93 -10.94 -11.30
CA THR A 144 10.07 -9.52 -10.92
C THR A 144 11.48 -9.16 -10.47
N GLN A 145 12.43 -10.09 -10.47
CA GLN A 145 13.84 -9.82 -10.14
C GLN A 145 14.43 -8.73 -11.06
N ALA A 146 14.03 -8.68 -12.33
CA ALA A 146 14.46 -7.62 -13.25
C ALA A 146 14.08 -6.20 -12.77
N LEU A 147 13.01 -6.06 -11.98
CA LEU A 147 12.64 -4.77 -11.37
C LEU A 147 13.58 -4.40 -10.21
N ALA A 148 14.13 -5.40 -9.51
CA ALA A 148 15.14 -5.17 -8.49
C ALA A 148 16.48 -4.76 -9.11
N ASP A 149 16.84 -5.38 -10.23
CA ASP A 149 18.02 -5.02 -11.01
C ASP A 149 17.91 -3.57 -11.55
N ALA A 150 16.67 -3.08 -11.76
CA ALA A 150 16.34 -1.69 -12.06
C ALA A 150 16.14 -0.79 -10.82
N GLY A 151 16.64 -1.20 -9.65
CA GLY A 151 16.75 -0.37 -8.44
C GLY A 151 15.61 -0.48 -7.43
N LEU A 152 14.54 -1.25 -7.69
CA LEU A 152 13.50 -1.47 -6.67
C LEU A 152 13.97 -2.44 -5.58
N VAL A 153 13.46 -2.28 -4.36
CA VAL A 153 13.62 -3.30 -3.31
C VAL A 153 12.50 -4.32 -3.44
N VAL A 154 12.78 -5.45 -4.10
CA VAL A 154 11.81 -6.52 -4.35
C VAL A 154 12.09 -7.75 -3.48
N ARG A 155 11.03 -8.34 -2.94
CA ARG A 155 11.08 -9.56 -2.13
C ARG A 155 10.01 -10.54 -2.63
N ALA A 156 10.44 -11.65 -3.23
CA ALA A 156 9.52 -12.73 -3.56
C ALA A 156 9.10 -13.47 -2.28
N LEU A 157 7.80 -13.75 -2.17
CA LEU A 157 7.21 -14.57 -1.12
C LEU A 157 7.00 -15.98 -1.66
N ASP A 158 7.28 -16.98 -0.83
CA ASP A 158 6.88 -18.36 -1.10
C ASP A 158 5.41 -18.51 -0.71
N GLY A 159 4.51 -18.14 -1.64
CA GLY A 159 3.08 -18.15 -1.41
C GLY A 159 2.28 -17.87 -2.69
N PRO A 160 0.99 -18.24 -2.71
CA PRO A 160 0.12 -18.03 -3.86
C PRO A 160 -0.19 -16.54 -4.06
N ASN A 161 -0.81 -16.21 -5.20
CA ASN A 161 -1.43 -14.90 -5.41
C ASN A 161 -2.37 -14.59 -4.24
N GLY A 162 -2.23 -13.41 -3.64
CA GLY A 162 -2.95 -12.97 -2.45
C GLY A 162 -2.07 -12.94 -1.19
N ALA A 163 -0.93 -13.64 -1.17
CA ALA A 163 -0.05 -13.67 0.01
C ALA A 163 0.64 -12.32 0.27
N ALA A 164 1.02 -11.58 -0.78
CA ALA A 164 1.61 -10.25 -0.62
C ALA A 164 0.57 -9.24 -0.11
N SER A 165 -0.65 -9.31 -0.64
CA SER A 165 -1.78 -8.53 -0.15
C SER A 165 -2.14 -8.86 1.30
N ALA A 166 -2.19 -10.15 1.67
CA ALA A 166 -2.42 -10.59 3.05
C ALA A 166 -1.31 -10.10 4.01
N LEU A 167 -0.03 -10.13 3.60
CA LEU A 167 1.08 -9.54 4.37
C LEU A 167 0.85 -8.05 4.61
N LYS A 168 0.46 -7.30 3.57
CA LYS A 168 0.20 -5.87 3.67
C LYS A 168 -0.94 -5.56 4.63
N MET A 169 -2.05 -6.30 4.50
CA MET A 169 -3.21 -6.14 5.37
C MET A 169 -2.86 -6.47 6.82
N SER A 170 -2.10 -7.54 7.05
CA SER A 170 -1.64 -7.92 8.39
C SER A 170 -0.71 -6.87 9.00
N TYR A 171 0.25 -6.35 8.23
CA TYR A 171 1.16 -5.28 8.67
C TYR A 171 0.39 -3.98 9.00
N ALA A 172 -0.56 -3.60 8.14
CA ALA A 172 -1.44 -2.47 8.37
C ALA A 172 -2.34 -2.67 9.59
N GLY A 173 -2.86 -3.88 9.78
CA GLY A 173 -3.68 -4.28 10.93
C GLY A 173 -2.91 -4.14 12.23
N ILE A 174 -1.69 -4.66 12.31
CA ILE A 174 -0.84 -4.52 13.50
C ILE A 174 -0.53 -3.05 13.79
N THR A 175 -0.05 -2.30 12.79
CA THR A 175 0.39 -0.92 13.02
C THR A 175 -0.78 0.02 13.35
N LYS A 176 -1.89 -0.06 12.63
CA LYS A 176 -3.06 0.78 12.92
C LYS A 176 -3.85 0.25 14.10
N GLY A 177 -3.91 -1.05 14.32
CA GLY A 177 -4.51 -1.66 15.51
C GLY A 177 -3.78 -1.23 16.78
N LEU A 178 -2.45 -1.21 16.78
CA LEU A 178 -1.67 -0.73 17.93
C LEU A 178 -1.88 0.76 18.20
N THR A 179 -2.00 1.56 17.14
CA THR A 179 -2.37 2.99 17.26
C THR A 179 -3.76 3.16 17.87
N ALA A 180 -4.73 2.33 17.45
CA ALA A 180 -6.09 2.35 17.98
C ALA A 180 -6.11 1.92 19.45
N LEU A 181 -5.44 0.82 19.80
CA LEU A 181 -5.35 0.29 21.16
C LEU A 181 -4.70 1.31 22.11
N GLY A 182 -3.56 1.88 21.71
CA GLY A 182 -2.88 2.92 22.50
C GLY A 182 -3.78 4.14 22.69
N SER A 183 -4.45 4.60 21.64
CA SER A 183 -5.39 5.72 21.72
C SER A 183 -6.55 5.42 22.66
N ALA A 184 -7.17 4.25 22.53
CA ALA A 184 -8.31 3.83 23.34
C ALA A 184 -7.96 3.79 24.82
N MET A 185 -6.82 3.18 25.16
CA MET A 185 -6.45 2.93 26.54
C MET A 185 -5.86 4.16 27.22
N SER A 186 -5.10 4.99 26.51
CA SER A 186 -4.69 6.31 27.02
C SER A 186 -5.89 7.19 27.33
N LEU A 187 -6.88 7.27 26.43
CA LEU A 187 -8.10 8.04 26.68
C LEU A 187 -8.90 7.47 27.85
N ALA A 188 -8.96 6.15 28.00
CA ALA A 188 -9.65 5.54 29.14
C ALA A 188 -8.93 5.81 30.47
N ALA A 189 -7.61 5.70 30.50
CA ALA A 189 -6.81 6.01 31.69
C ALA A 189 -6.97 7.48 32.10
N MET A 190 -6.86 8.41 31.16
CA MET A 190 -7.08 9.84 31.43
C MET A 190 -8.47 10.13 32.00
N ARG A 191 -9.54 9.53 31.44
CA ARG A 191 -10.91 9.68 31.96
C ARG A 191 -11.09 9.19 33.40
N ASN A 192 -10.22 8.28 33.85
CA ASN A 192 -10.27 7.70 35.19
C ASN A 192 -9.12 8.20 36.10
N GLY A 193 -8.40 9.25 35.70
CA GLY A 193 -7.33 9.85 36.52
C GLY A 193 -6.04 9.02 36.60
N ALA A 194 -5.85 8.03 35.73
CA ALA A 194 -4.68 7.15 35.71
C ALA A 194 -3.71 7.44 34.54
N GLY A 195 -3.85 8.59 33.87
CA GLY A 195 -3.09 8.94 32.67
C GLY A 195 -1.57 8.95 32.91
N ASP A 196 -1.11 9.80 33.83
CA ASP A 196 0.31 9.99 34.14
C ASP A 196 0.95 8.69 34.65
N ALA A 197 0.23 7.96 35.52
CA ALA A 197 0.69 6.68 36.05
C ALA A 197 0.83 5.61 34.94
N LEU A 198 -0.14 5.51 34.02
CA LEU A 198 -0.04 4.62 32.86
C LEU A 198 1.15 4.99 31.97
N PHE A 199 1.35 6.28 31.74
CA PHE A 199 2.46 6.75 30.91
C PHE A 199 3.82 6.40 31.53
N ALA A 200 4.02 6.70 32.81
CA ALA A 200 5.24 6.39 33.54
C ALA A 200 5.53 4.88 33.54
N GLU A 201 4.52 4.06 33.82
CA GLU A 201 4.65 2.60 33.81
C GLU A 201 5.04 2.07 32.42
N LEU A 202 4.39 2.54 31.34
CA LEU A 202 4.74 2.14 29.97
C LEU A 202 6.17 2.54 29.60
N ALA A 203 6.63 3.71 30.05
CA ALA A 203 7.98 4.18 29.80
C ALA A 203 9.03 3.34 30.54
N GLU A 204 8.73 2.87 31.75
CA GLU A 204 9.63 2.04 32.56
C GLU A 204 9.65 0.58 32.09
N SER A 205 8.48 -0.08 31.99
CA SER A 205 8.41 -1.51 31.74
C SER A 205 8.34 -1.89 30.26
N GLN A 206 7.88 -0.99 29.39
CA GLN A 206 7.70 -1.24 27.94
C GLN A 206 8.26 -0.09 27.06
N PRO A 207 9.53 0.32 27.22
CA PRO A 207 10.07 1.55 26.62
C PRO A 207 9.98 1.59 25.08
N ALA A 208 10.14 0.44 24.41
CA ALA A 208 10.03 0.36 22.95
C ALA A 208 8.59 0.63 22.47
N LEU A 209 7.59 0.11 23.20
CA LEU A 209 6.18 0.33 22.90
C LEU A 209 5.78 1.77 23.18
N ALA A 210 6.19 2.33 24.32
CA ALA A 210 5.93 3.72 24.67
C ALA A 210 6.47 4.67 23.59
N LYS A 211 7.73 4.48 23.18
CA LYS A 211 8.35 5.26 22.08
C LYS A 211 7.59 5.09 20.76
N TRP A 212 7.16 3.87 20.44
CA TRP A 212 6.41 3.61 19.22
C TRP A 212 5.06 4.32 19.23
N LEU A 213 4.29 4.23 20.32
CA LEU A 213 3.00 4.89 20.48
C LEU A 213 3.15 6.40 20.40
N ALA A 214 4.13 6.97 21.09
CA ALA A 214 4.40 8.41 21.08
C ALA A 214 4.77 8.93 19.68
N GLY A 215 5.43 8.11 18.86
CA GLY A 215 5.74 8.46 17.47
C GLY A 215 4.57 8.32 16.49
N ASN A 216 3.51 7.57 16.83
CA ASN A 216 2.45 7.20 15.89
C ASN A 216 1.08 7.80 16.24
N VAL A 217 0.68 7.78 17.50
CA VAL A 217 -0.64 8.26 17.95
C VAL A 217 -0.83 9.74 17.65
N PRO A 218 0.08 10.67 17.99
CA PRO A 218 -0.09 12.10 17.69
C PRO A 218 -0.14 12.42 16.19
N ARG A 219 0.39 11.54 15.33
CA ARG A 219 0.37 11.72 13.87
C ARG A 219 -0.90 11.19 13.22
N MET A 220 -1.77 10.53 13.99
CA MET A 220 -3.00 9.90 13.51
C MET A 220 -4.14 10.88 13.19
N PRO A 221 -4.42 11.95 13.96
CA PRO A 221 -5.63 12.75 13.79
C PRO A 221 -5.89 13.24 12.34
N PRO A 222 -4.91 13.76 11.57
CA PRO A 222 -5.15 14.22 10.20
C PRO A 222 -5.58 13.12 9.21
N LYS A 223 -5.41 11.84 9.60
CA LYS A 223 -5.69 10.66 8.78
C LYS A 223 -6.73 9.72 9.42
N ALA A 224 -7.32 10.09 10.55
CA ALA A 224 -8.29 9.25 11.26
C ALA A 224 -9.45 8.83 10.36
N TYR A 225 -10.03 9.79 9.61
CA TYR A 225 -11.20 9.56 8.76
C TYR A 225 -10.96 8.50 7.67
N ARG A 226 -9.78 8.51 7.04
CA ARG A 226 -9.46 7.53 5.98
C ARG A 226 -9.15 6.15 6.55
N TRP A 227 -8.67 6.08 7.80
CA TRP A 227 -8.38 4.81 8.46
C TRP A 227 -9.63 4.02 8.84
N VAL A 228 -10.82 4.64 8.83
CA VAL A 228 -12.10 3.95 9.03
C VAL A 228 -12.28 2.87 7.96
N ALA A 229 -12.29 3.26 6.68
CA ALA A 229 -12.44 2.32 5.57
C ALA A 229 -11.30 1.27 5.55
N GLU A 230 -10.07 1.66 5.91
CA GLU A 230 -8.94 0.73 5.98
C GLU A 230 -9.12 -0.31 7.12
N MET A 231 -9.76 0.04 8.24
CA MET A 231 -10.08 -0.92 9.32
C MET A 231 -11.23 -1.84 8.94
N GLU A 232 -12.26 -1.32 8.28
CA GLU A 232 -13.37 -2.12 7.75
C GLU A 232 -12.87 -3.15 6.74
N GLU A 233 -11.95 -2.77 5.86
CA GLU A 233 -11.34 -3.70 4.91
C GLU A 233 -10.51 -4.78 5.61
N ILE A 234 -9.75 -4.43 6.67
CA ILE A 234 -9.03 -5.42 7.48
C ILE A 234 -9.99 -6.36 8.21
N ALA A 235 -11.10 -5.86 8.75
CA ALA A 235 -12.13 -6.70 9.35
C ALA A 235 -12.71 -7.69 8.32
N GLN A 236 -13.03 -7.22 7.11
CA GLN A 236 -13.49 -8.08 6.02
C GLN A 236 -12.46 -9.15 5.63
N PHE A 237 -11.18 -8.80 5.54
CA PHE A 237 -10.10 -9.74 5.28
C PHE A 237 -9.98 -10.82 6.36
N ILE A 238 -10.21 -10.48 7.63
CA ILE A 238 -10.23 -11.44 8.73
C ILE A 238 -11.41 -12.40 8.60
N GLY A 239 -12.57 -11.89 8.17
CA GLY A 239 -13.81 -12.66 8.04
C GLY A 239 -14.68 -12.63 9.31
N ALA A 240 -16.00 -12.57 9.13
CA ALA A 240 -16.96 -12.31 10.20
C ALA A 240 -17.07 -13.43 11.26
N ASP A 241 -16.59 -14.63 10.92
CA ASP A 241 -16.63 -15.79 11.83
C ASP A 241 -15.55 -15.73 12.92
N PHE A 242 -14.58 -14.82 12.79
CA PHE A 242 -13.44 -14.69 13.69
C PHE A 242 -13.63 -13.54 14.68
N ALA A 243 -13.23 -13.73 15.94
CA ALA A 243 -13.39 -12.72 16.99
C ALA A 243 -12.56 -11.46 16.69
N GLU A 244 -11.44 -11.62 16.02
CA GLU A 244 -10.53 -10.56 15.59
C GLU A 244 -11.23 -9.56 14.67
N HIS A 245 -12.26 -9.97 13.91
CA HIS A 245 -13.08 -9.08 13.09
C HIS A 245 -13.61 -7.91 13.91
N ARG A 246 -14.16 -8.20 15.10
CA ARG A 246 -14.75 -7.21 16.00
C ARG A 246 -13.73 -6.24 16.58
N ILE A 247 -12.47 -6.65 16.71
CA ILE A 247 -11.38 -5.75 17.13
C ILE A 247 -11.24 -4.61 16.13
N TYR A 248 -11.29 -4.94 14.84
CA TYR A 248 -11.14 -3.95 13.77
C TYR A 248 -12.41 -3.16 13.49
N GLU A 249 -13.61 -3.72 13.70
CA GLU A 249 -14.85 -2.92 13.76
C GLU A 249 -14.79 -1.88 14.89
N GLY A 250 -14.33 -2.29 16.08
CA GLY A 250 -14.12 -1.37 17.21
C GLY A 250 -13.09 -0.29 16.90
N ALA A 251 -11.98 -0.66 16.24
CA ALA A 251 -10.97 0.30 15.78
C ALA A 251 -11.53 1.30 14.75
N ALA A 252 -12.35 0.83 13.80
CA ALA A 252 -13.04 1.69 12.84
C ALA A 252 -13.94 2.72 13.57
N GLY A 253 -14.74 2.25 14.53
CA GLY A 253 -15.59 3.11 15.36
C GLY A 253 -14.79 4.14 16.17
N LEU A 254 -13.66 3.73 16.75
CA LEU A 254 -12.75 4.65 17.44
C LEU A 254 -12.20 5.72 16.50
N TYR A 255 -11.71 5.34 15.31
CA TYR A 255 -11.19 6.31 14.35
C TYR A 255 -12.27 7.25 13.82
N ALA A 256 -13.49 6.76 13.61
CA ALA A 256 -14.62 7.59 13.22
C ALA A 256 -14.97 8.64 14.28
N ARG A 257 -14.88 8.27 15.57
CA ARG A 257 -15.00 9.22 16.68
C ARG A 257 -13.85 10.22 16.68
N LEU A 258 -12.59 9.75 16.67
CA LEU A 258 -11.41 10.62 16.76
C LEU A 258 -11.29 11.58 15.58
N ALA A 259 -11.83 11.23 14.40
CA ALA A 259 -11.91 12.14 13.27
C ALA A 259 -12.80 13.37 13.51
N LYS A 260 -13.68 13.34 14.52
CA LYS A 260 -14.65 14.39 14.85
C LYS A 260 -14.44 15.01 16.24
N ASP A 261 -13.62 14.39 17.09
CA ASP A 261 -13.44 14.71 18.50
C ASP A 261 -12.07 15.35 18.73
N LYS A 262 -12.00 16.68 18.51
CA LYS A 262 -10.75 17.44 18.63
C LYS A 262 -10.18 17.39 20.04
N ASP A 263 -11.03 17.45 21.05
CA ASP A 263 -10.59 17.43 22.46
C ASP A 263 -9.90 16.11 22.79
N ALA A 264 -10.42 14.97 22.31
CA ALA A 264 -9.77 13.68 22.47
C ALA A 264 -8.43 13.61 21.72
N THR A 265 -8.35 14.16 20.50
CA THR A 265 -7.08 14.15 19.75
C THR A 265 -6.03 15.06 20.39
N ASP A 266 -6.42 16.23 20.87
CA ASP A 266 -5.52 17.16 21.56
C ASP A 266 -5.06 16.57 22.91
N ALA A 267 -5.93 15.82 23.60
CA ALA A 267 -5.57 15.08 24.81
C ALA A 267 -4.56 13.96 24.53
N LEU A 268 -4.73 13.21 23.43
CA LEU A 268 -3.77 12.19 23.00
C LEU A 268 -2.42 12.80 22.63
N GLU A 269 -2.41 13.94 21.94
CA GLU A 269 -1.17 14.65 21.64
C GLU A 269 -0.43 15.04 22.91
N ARG A 270 -1.11 15.67 23.89
CA ARG A 270 -0.51 16.01 25.19
C ARG A 270 0.01 14.78 25.93
N PHE A 271 -0.78 13.72 26.02
CA PHE A 271 -0.41 12.46 26.70
C PHE A 271 0.89 11.85 26.17
N PHE A 272 1.12 11.95 24.86
CA PHE A 272 2.30 11.37 24.20
C PHE A 272 3.42 12.37 23.92
N ASP A 273 3.21 13.67 24.16
CA ASP A 273 4.23 14.71 24.05
C ASP A 273 5.18 14.74 25.25
N GLU A 274 4.68 14.36 26.43
CA GLU A 274 5.49 14.19 27.63
C GLU A 274 6.58 13.11 27.45
N ALA A 275 6.36 12.15 26.56
CA ALA A 275 7.31 11.09 26.19
C ALA A 275 8.53 11.55 25.39
N ARG A 276 8.52 12.79 24.88
CA ARG A 276 9.59 13.34 24.05
C ARG A 276 10.59 14.17 24.82
N LYS A 277 10.34 14.43 26.11
CA LYS A 277 11.24 15.14 27.04
C LYS A 277 11.98 14.13 27.90
#